data_AF-A0A8T5TFS4-F1
#
_entry.id   AF-A0A8T5TFS4-F1
#
_cell.length_a   1.000
_cell.length_b   1.000
_cell.length_c   1.000
_cell.angle_alpha   90.00
_cell.angle_beta   90.00
_cell.angle_gamma   90.00
#
_symmetry.space_group_name_H-M   'P 1'
#
loop_
_entity.id
_entity.type
_entity.pdbx_description
1 polymer ?
#
loop_
_entity_poly.entity_id
_entity_poly.type
_entity_poly.pdbx_seq_one_letter_code
_entity_poly.pdbx_strand_id
1 'polypeptide(L)'
;MDKVVNYCVNKKKGLIIEDLSFEQEFSYGKKRNRKLSNFKTSALDLLELKCIKRGVTIRKVHPAYTSLIGKYKYLRLYNLSTHILASYVIA
;
A
#
# COMPACT_ATOMS: atom_id res chain seq x y z
N MET A 1 -4.79 0.51 10.26
CA MET A 1 -3.32 0.48 10.03
C MET A 1 -2.58 -0.30 11.09
N ASP A 2 -2.99 -0.24 12.36
CA ASP A 2 -2.24 -0.90 13.45
C ASP A 2 -2.06 -2.41 13.28
N LYS A 3 -3.03 -3.09 12.64
CA LYS A 3 -2.92 -4.52 12.32
C LYS A 3 -1.68 -4.86 11.48
N VAL A 4 -1.38 -4.05 10.45
CA VAL A 4 -0.22 -4.27 9.57
C VAL A 4 1.07 -4.00 10.31
N VAL A 5 1.15 -2.89 11.03
CA VAL A 5 2.36 -2.53 11.80
C VAL A 5 2.63 -3.57 12.89
N ASN A 6 1.60 -4.02 13.61
CA ASN A 6 1.74 -5.08 14.62
C ASN A 6 2.21 -6.40 14.00
N TYR A 7 1.74 -6.74 12.80
CA TYR A 7 2.23 -7.91 12.08
C TYR A 7 3.73 -7.79 11.78
N CYS A 8 4.18 -6.64 11.27
CA CYS A 8 5.59 -6.35 11.01
C CYS A 8 6.44 -6.47 12.27
N VAL A 9 6.00 -5.89 13.39
CA VAL A 9 6.67 -5.99 14.69
C VAL A 9 6.77 -7.44 15.15
N ASN A 10 5.65 -8.16 15.17
CA ASN A 10 5.59 -9.54 15.66
C ASN A 10 6.44 -10.50 14.82
N LYS A 11 6.54 -10.26 13.51
CA LYS A 11 7.32 -11.08 12.59
C LYS A 11 8.76 -10.58 12.40
N LYS A 12 9.13 -9.46 13.01
CA LYS A 12 10.43 -8.78 12.84
C LYS A 12 10.74 -8.54 11.35
N LYS A 13 9.76 -8.01 10.62
CA LYS A 13 9.88 -7.70 9.19
C LYS A 13 9.65 -6.21 8.94
N GLY A 14 10.35 -5.67 7.95
CA GLY A 14 10.07 -4.34 7.40
C GLY A 14 8.78 -4.31 6.59
N LEU A 15 8.36 -3.12 6.20
CA LEU A 15 7.21 -2.88 5.33
C LEU A 15 7.68 -2.26 4.02
N ILE A 16 7.26 -2.83 2.90
CA ILE A 16 7.52 -2.28 1.56
C ILE A 16 6.22 -1.68 1.02
N ILE A 17 6.29 -0.46 0.50
CA ILE A 17 5.14 0.25 -0.07
C ILE A 17 5.51 0.85 -1.42
N GLU A 18 4.56 0.89 -2.33
CA GLU A 18 4.69 1.63 -3.58
C GLU A 18 4.57 3.13 -3.31
N ASP A 19 5.40 3.92 -3.97
CA ASP A 19 5.34 5.39 -3.90
C ASP A 19 4.29 5.91 -4.88
N LEU A 20 3.02 5.82 -4.47
CA LEU A 20 1.87 6.22 -5.29
C LEU A 20 1.46 7.66 -4.98
N SER A 21 1.38 8.49 -6.00
CA SER A 21 0.64 9.76 -5.98
C SER A 21 -0.76 9.55 -6.53
N PHE A 22 -1.76 10.15 -5.86
CA PHE A 22 -3.14 10.13 -6.35
C PHE A 22 -3.53 11.54 -6.77
N GLU A 23 -3.85 11.73 -8.05
CA GLU A 23 -4.40 13.00 -8.56
C GLU A 23 -5.91 12.97 -8.70
N GLN A 24 -6.54 11.84 -8.36
CA GLN A 24 -7.96 11.63 -8.58
C GLN A 24 -8.85 12.58 -7.77
N GLU A 25 -9.85 13.13 -8.45
CA GLU A 25 -11.00 13.80 -7.84
C GLU A 25 -12.16 12.81 -7.66
N PHE A 26 -12.85 12.90 -6.52
CA PHE A 26 -13.92 11.98 -6.16
C PHE A 26 -15.28 12.67 -6.30
N SER A 27 -16.12 12.21 -7.22
CA SER A 27 -17.51 12.67 -7.40
C SER A 27 -18.52 11.61 -6.97
N TYR A 28 -18.46 11.24 -5.68
CA TYR A 28 -19.46 10.33 -5.10
C TYR A 28 -20.43 11.09 -4.19
N GLY A 29 -20.07 11.30 -2.93
CA GLY A 29 -20.92 11.96 -1.95
C GLY A 29 -20.10 12.38 -0.74
N LYS A 30 -20.52 13.45 -0.04
CA LYS A 30 -19.71 14.17 0.97
C LYS A 30 -18.96 13.25 1.95
N LYS A 31 -19.65 12.26 2.53
CA LYS A 31 -19.05 11.32 3.50
C LYS A 31 -18.01 10.39 2.86
N ARG A 32 -18.25 9.90 1.65
CA ARG A 32 -17.34 9.00 0.92
C ARG A 32 -16.13 9.77 0.40
N ASN A 33 -16.36 10.91 -0.22
CA ASN A 33 -15.31 11.80 -0.73
C ASN A 33 -14.36 12.19 0.40
N ARG A 34 -14.87 12.59 1.58
CA ARG A 34 -14.02 12.90 2.74
C ARG A 34 -13.09 11.75 3.14
N LYS A 35 -13.59 10.50 3.15
CA LYS A 35 -12.76 9.33 3.48
C LYS A 35 -11.66 9.10 2.44
N LEU A 36 -12.00 9.20 1.16
CA LEU A 36 -11.06 8.98 0.07
C LEU A 36 -10.03 10.11 -0.04
N SER A 37 -10.44 11.36 0.15
CA SER A 37 -9.52 12.50 0.25
C SER A 37 -8.57 12.36 1.43
N ASN A 38 -9.06 11.96 2.62
CA ASN A 38 -8.17 11.69 3.76
C ASN A 38 -7.19 10.55 3.47
N PHE A 39 -7.64 9.50 2.76
CA PHE A 39 -6.75 8.42 2.36
C PHE A 39 -5.65 8.91 1.41
N LYS A 40 -6.02 9.69 0.39
CA LYS A 40 -5.12 10.30 -0.57
C LYS A 40 -4.07 11.21 0.09
N THR A 41 -4.47 12.00 1.07
CA THR A 41 -3.63 13.09 1.59
C THR A 41 -2.83 12.72 2.85
N SER A 42 -3.31 11.85 3.73
CA SER A 42 -2.66 11.65 5.05
C SER A 42 -2.53 10.21 5.54
N ALA A 43 -3.12 9.24 4.85
CA ALA A 43 -3.08 7.85 5.30
C ALA A 43 -1.67 7.26 5.28
N LEU A 44 -0.90 7.51 4.22
CA LEU A 44 0.47 6.99 4.08
C LEU A 44 1.41 7.62 5.11
N ASP A 45 1.35 8.94 5.28
CA ASP A 45 2.16 9.66 6.28
C ASP A 45 1.88 9.16 7.71
N LEU A 46 0.59 8.94 8.04
CA LEU A 46 0.21 8.39 9.32
C LEU A 46 0.73 6.95 9.52
N LEU A 47 0.75 6.14 8.47
CA LEU A 47 1.33 4.79 8.51
C LEU A 47 2.83 4.85 8.76
N GLU A 48 3.54 5.75 8.06
CA GLU A 48 4.98 5.96 8.21
C GLU A 48 5.35 6.37 9.63
N LEU A 49 4.65 7.36 10.19
CA LEU A 49 4.83 7.78 11.59
C LEU A 49 4.62 6.63 12.58
N LYS A 50 3.60 5.80 12.34
CA LYS A 50 3.32 4.62 13.19
C LYS A 50 4.42 3.57 13.11
N CYS A 51 4.96 3.32 11.93
CA CYS A 51 6.06 2.39 11.73
C CYS A 51 7.34 2.89 12.41
N ILE A 52 7.70 4.17 12.20
CA ILE A 52 8.86 4.81 12.84
C ILE A 52 8.75 4.69 14.37
N LYS A 53 7.59 5.05 14.94
CA LYS A 53 7.34 4.97 16.38
C LYS A 53 7.49 3.54 16.95
N ARG A 54 7.26 2.51 16.13
CA ARG A 54 7.34 1.09 16.54
C ARG A 54 8.62 0.40 16.04
N GLY A 55 9.57 1.14 15.48
CA GLY A 55 10.84 0.58 14.99
C GLY A 55 10.68 -0.31 13.75
N VAL A 56 9.61 -0.15 12.96
CA VAL A 56 9.41 -0.87 11.70
C VAL A 56 10.02 -0.06 10.57
N THR A 57 11.01 -0.63 9.89
CA THR A 57 11.64 -0.02 8.70
C THR A 57 10.67 -0.02 7.52
N ILE A 58 10.57 1.12 6.83
CA ILE A 58 9.79 1.25 5.60
C ILE A 58 10.72 1.44 4.40
N ARG A 59 10.43 0.73 3.30
CA ARG A 59 11.03 0.97 1.99
C ARG A 59 9.96 1.38 0.99
N LYS A 60 10.12 2.55 0.38
CA LYS A 60 9.33 2.98 -0.78
C LYS A 60 9.95 2.44 -2.06
N VAL A 61 9.12 1.98 -2.99
CA VAL A 61 9.56 1.51 -4.31
C VAL A 61 8.83 2.28 -5.40
N HIS A 62 9.51 2.50 -6.52
CA HIS A 62 8.91 3.15 -7.68
C HIS A 62 7.73 2.31 -8.21
N PRO A 63 6.54 2.89 -8.42
CA PRO A 63 5.33 2.14 -8.73
C PRO A 63 5.25 1.65 -10.18
N ALA A 64 6.21 2.01 -11.04
CA ALA A 64 6.10 1.70 -12.47
C ALA A 64 6.01 0.20 -12.73
N TYR A 65 4.95 -0.16 -13.46
CA TYR A 65 4.68 -1.50 -14.00
C TYR A 65 4.56 -2.64 -12.97
N THR A 66 4.60 -2.39 -11.67
CA THR A 66 4.50 -3.43 -10.63
C THR A 66 3.23 -4.27 -10.77
N SER A 67 2.08 -3.61 -10.93
CA SER A 67 0.78 -4.23 -11.17
C SER A 67 0.71 -5.00 -12.49
N LEU A 68 1.32 -4.45 -13.55
CA LEU A 68 1.37 -5.07 -14.87
C LEU A 68 2.23 -6.34 -14.84
N ILE A 69 3.45 -6.24 -14.32
CA ILE A 69 4.38 -7.34 -14.13
C ILE A 69 3.72 -8.42 -13.26
N GLY A 70 3.08 -8.03 -12.15
CA GLY A 70 2.38 -8.97 -11.27
C GLY A 70 1.29 -9.72 -12.00
N LYS A 71 0.48 -9.02 -12.80
CA LYS A 71 -0.56 -9.64 -13.63
C LYS A 71 0.03 -10.65 -14.61
N TYR A 72 1.05 -10.28 -15.38
CA TYR A 72 1.63 -11.18 -16.39
C TYR A 72 2.34 -12.38 -15.76
N LYS A 73 3.06 -12.18 -14.66
CA LYS A 73 3.89 -13.21 -14.05
C LYS A 73 3.08 -14.18 -13.19
N TYR A 74 2.06 -13.70 -12.49
CA TYR A 74 1.46 -14.43 -11.37
C TYR A 74 -0.05 -14.68 -11.50
N LEU A 75 -0.78 -14.00 -12.39
CA LEU A 75 -2.25 -14.13 -12.47
C LEU A 75 -2.68 -15.56 -12.81
N ARG A 76 -2.05 -16.19 -13.80
CA ARG A 76 -2.41 -17.56 -14.21
C ARG A 76 -2.12 -18.61 -13.14
N LEU A 77 -1.12 -18.38 -12.28
CA LEU A 77 -0.72 -19.31 -11.24
C LEU A 77 -1.60 -19.21 -10.00
N TYR A 78 -1.93 -18.00 -9.56
CA TYR A 78 -2.58 -17.77 -8.27
C TYR A 78 -4.02 -17.26 -8.36
N ASN A 79 -4.45 -16.73 -9.52
CA ASN A 79 -5.77 -16.16 -9.73
C ASN A 79 -6.20 -15.14 -8.65
N LEU A 80 -5.27 -14.27 -8.25
CA LEU A 80 -5.48 -13.23 -7.22
C LEU A 80 -5.72 -11.85 -7.84
N SER A 81 -6.17 -10.90 -7.03
CA SER A 81 -6.35 -9.51 -7.46
C SER A 81 -5.01 -8.87 -7.86
N THR A 82 -5.06 -8.00 -8.87
CA THR A 82 -3.86 -7.33 -9.40
C THR A 82 -3.04 -6.61 -8.32
N HIS A 83 -3.69 -6.04 -7.30
CA HIS A 83 -3.00 -5.37 -6.20
C HIS A 83 -2.22 -6.33 -5.30
N ILE A 84 -2.77 -7.53 -5.05
CA ILE A 84 -2.02 -8.58 -4.35
C ILE A 84 -0.87 -9.05 -5.25
N LEU A 85 -1.10 -9.25 -6.54
CA LEU A 85 -0.01 -9.66 -7.44
C LEU A 85 1.11 -8.61 -7.55
N ALA A 86 0.78 -7.31 -7.48
CA ALA A 86 1.76 -6.24 -7.39
C ALA A 86 2.63 -6.37 -6.14
N SER A 87 2.04 -6.77 -5.00
CA SER A 87 2.82 -6.99 -3.77
C SER A 87 3.84 -8.11 -3.92
N TYR A 88 3.59 -9.13 -4.74
CA TYR A 88 4.55 -10.21 -5.05
C TYR A 88 5.72 -9.75 -5.92
N VAL A 89 5.60 -8.61 -6.61
CA VAL A 89 6.69 -8.05 -7.44
C VAL A 89 7.65 -7.23 -6.59
N ILE A 90 7.13 -6.55 -5.57
CA ILE A 90 7.92 -5.62 -4.73
C ILE A 90 8.41 -6.25 -3.41
N ALA A 91 7.92 -7.44 -3.08
CA ALA A 91 8.25 -8.21 -1.86
C ALA A 91 9.70 -8.70 -1.82
#